data_AF-A0A1I7IQ34-F1
#
_entry.id   AF-A0A1I7IQ34-F1
#
_cell.length_a   1.000
_cell.length_b   1.000
_cell.length_c   1.000
_cell.angle_alpha   90.00
_cell.angle_beta   90.00
_cell.angle_gamma   90.00
#
_symmetry.space_group_name_H-M   'P 1'
#
loop_
_entity.id
_entity.type
_entity.pdbx_description
1 polymer ?
#
loop_
_entity_poly.entity_id
_entity_poly.type
_entity_poly.pdbx_seq_one_letter_code
_entity_poly.pdbx_strand_id
1 'polypeptide(L)'
;MQKKYHKGNFFKHTYCVFKQVIKEDFPFQNEKPHYKSKSGSSYFYTEEGVFRVANHWGRAANCRWRIASIPTAKKDRVKIGFARWTDFYSDSETEKLYVITINGNDIEFQHKDAFPSENKIKRTAADTAKTIRKIKKLQEGKNPTISEEQAQTEIRKLIYT
;
A
#
# COMPACT_ATOMS: atom_id res chain seq x y z
N MET A 1 -16.37 15.62 6.27
CA MET A 1 -14.98 16.07 6.52
C MET A 1 -14.08 14.85 6.61
N GLN A 2 -12.94 14.85 5.91
CA GLN A 2 -11.93 13.79 6.02
C GLN A 2 -11.27 13.86 7.41
N LYS A 3 -11.04 12.69 8.03
CA LYS A 3 -10.38 12.61 9.33
C LYS A 3 -8.96 13.19 9.22
N LYS A 4 -8.59 14.10 10.12
CA LYS A 4 -7.22 14.63 10.20
C LYS A 4 -6.34 13.66 10.99
N TYR A 5 -5.27 13.20 10.37
CA TYR A 5 -4.30 12.31 11.01
C TYR A 5 -3.14 13.08 11.63
N HIS A 6 -2.54 12.48 12.66
CA HIS A 6 -1.34 12.98 13.35
C HIS A 6 -0.71 11.81 14.13
N LYS A 7 0.42 12.07 14.81
CA LYS A 7 1.18 11.09 15.61
C LYS A 7 0.35 10.23 16.59
N GLY A 8 -0.79 10.74 17.06
CA GLY A 8 -1.65 10.09 18.06
C GLY A 8 -2.74 9.19 17.49
N ASN A 9 -2.99 9.19 16.18
CA ASN A 9 -4.14 8.48 15.61
C ASN A 9 -3.87 7.73 14.29
N PHE A 10 -2.71 7.94 13.65
CA PHE A 10 -2.41 7.31 12.36
C PHE A 10 -2.27 5.77 12.46
N PHE A 11 -1.95 5.22 13.64
CA PHE A 11 -1.60 3.81 13.84
C PHE A 11 -2.79 2.88 14.11
N LYS A 12 -4.02 3.31 13.84
CA LYS A 12 -5.23 2.52 14.09
C LYS A 12 -6.22 2.62 12.94
N HIS A 13 -6.44 1.50 12.25
CA HIS A 13 -7.37 1.38 11.12
C HIS A 13 -7.09 2.42 10.03
N THR A 14 -5.87 2.41 9.50
CA THR A 14 -5.48 3.33 8.42
C THR A 14 -4.83 2.62 7.25
N TYR A 15 -5.07 3.20 6.08
CA TYR A 15 -4.35 2.92 4.86
C TYR A 15 -3.38 4.06 4.56
N CYS A 16 -2.19 3.72 4.08
CA CYS A 16 -1.21 4.70 3.59
C CYS A 16 -0.22 4.04 2.62
N VAL A 17 0.23 4.81 1.63
CA VAL A 17 1.38 4.44 0.78
C VAL A 17 2.53 5.38 1.15
N PHE A 18 3.54 4.83 1.83
CA PHE A 18 4.75 5.56 2.16
C PHE A 18 5.62 5.70 0.92
N LYS A 19 6.22 6.88 0.72
CA LYS A 19 7.27 7.09 -0.28
C LYS A 19 8.58 6.61 0.30
N GLN A 20 9.29 5.72 -0.39
CA GLN A 20 10.62 5.29 0.07
C GLN A 20 11.58 6.49 0.06
N VAL A 21 12.41 6.57 1.09
CA VAL A 21 13.45 7.59 1.27
C VAL A 21 14.80 6.86 1.32
N ILE A 22 15.80 7.35 0.58
CA ILE A 22 17.16 6.81 0.66
C ILE A 22 17.81 7.24 1.98
N LYS A 23 18.88 6.56 2.39
CA LYS A 23 19.48 6.82 3.71
C LYS A 23 20.00 8.26 3.80
N GLU A 24 20.56 8.75 2.71
CA GLU A 24 21.17 10.07 2.57
C GLU A 24 20.15 11.21 2.82
N ASP A 25 18.90 11.01 2.39
CA ASP A 25 17.81 11.99 2.54
C ASP A 25 17.05 11.87 3.87
N PHE A 26 17.38 10.88 4.71
CA PHE A 26 16.72 10.68 5.98
C PHE A 26 17.30 11.64 7.04
N PRO A 27 16.54 12.62 7.56
CA PRO A 27 17.12 13.68 8.40
C PRO A 27 17.50 13.21 9.81
N PHE A 28 17.00 12.05 10.26
CA PHE A 28 17.16 11.55 11.63
C PHE A 28 18.26 10.49 11.78
N GLN A 29 19.31 10.51 10.95
CA GLN A 29 20.33 9.44 10.92
C GLN A 29 20.99 9.17 12.29
N ASN A 30 21.12 10.21 13.12
CA ASN A 30 21.79 10.16 14.41
C ASN A 30 20.83 10.39 15.59
N GLU A 31 19.52 10.39 15.34
CA GLU A 31 18.52 10.64 16.37
C GLU A 31 17.86 9.35 16.86
N LYS A 32 17.40 9.37 18.11
CA LYS A 32 16.57 8.28 18.65
C LYS A 32 15.16 8.39 18.07
N PRO A 33 14.51 7.26 17.76
CA PRO A 33 13.12 7.29 17.30
C PRO A 33 12.20 7.84 18.38
N HIS A 34 11.22 8.63 17.96
CA HIS A 34 10.15 9.13 18.82
C HIS A 34 9.30 7.98 19.39
N TYR A 35 9.16 6.90 18.62
CA TYR A 35 8.51 5.68 19.05
C TYR A 35 9.13 4.46 18.39
N LYS A 36 9.25 3.35 19.14
CA LYS A 36 9.67 2.05 18.62
C LYS A 36 8.59 1.02 18.95
N SER A 37 8.08 0.33 17.94
CA SER A 37 7.07 -0.72 18.15
C SER A 37 7.69 -1.97 18.78
N LYS A 38 6.87 -2.79 19.43
CA LYS A 38 7.28 -4.11 19.94
C LYS A 38 7.84 -5.02 18.84
N SER A 39 7.34 -4.87 17.60
CA SER A 39 7.80 -5.58 16.41
C SER A 39 9.08 -5.00 15.78
N GLY A 40 9.66 -3.94 16.36
CA GLY A 40 10.94 -3.37 15.94
C GLY A 40 10.89 -2.30 14.85
N SER A 41 9.70 -1.81 14.46
CA SER A 41 9.61 -0.62 13.59
C SER A 41 9.92 0.65 14.38
N SER A 42 10.70 1.55 13.79
CA SER A 42 11.04 2.85 14.38
C SER A 42 10.27 3.97 13.67
N TYR A 43 9.78 4.94 14.44
CA TYR A 43 8.96 6.04 13.94
C TYR A 43 9.57 7.38 14.34
N PHE A 44 9.63 8.30 13.37
CA PHE A 44 10.11 9.66 13.58
C PHE A 44 9.04 10.62 13.08
N TYR A 45 8.57 11.49 13.97
CA TYR A 45 7.46 12.39 13.69
C TYR A 45 8.00 13.76 13.28
N THR A 46 7.38 14.34 12.26
CA THR A 46 7.54 15.74 11.89
C THR A 46 6.19 16.43 12.01
N GLU A 47 6.16 17.74 11.83
CA GLU A 47 4.90 18.49 11.73
C GLU A 47 4.07 18.01 10.53
N GLU A 48 4.72 17.68 9.42
CA GLU A 48 4.06 17.28 8.17
C GLU A 48 3.66 15.81 8.11
N GLY A 49 4.35 14.93 8.83
CA GLY A 49 4.20 13.50 8.63
C GLY A 49 5.01 12.61 9.55
N VAL A 50 5.22 11.38 9.08
CA VAL A 50 5.96 10.34 9.81
C VAL A 50 6.92 9.62 8.88
N PHE A 51 8.16 9.50 9.34
CA PHE A 51 9.08 8.50 8.82
C PHE A 51 8.90 7.21 9.60
N ARG A 52 8.86 6.10 8.87
CA ARG A 52 8.87 4.75 9.41
C ARG A 52 10.04 3.99 8.85
N VAL A 53 10.89 3.47 9.74
CA VAL A 53 11.97 2.55 9.41
C VAL A 53 11.51 1.14 9.77
N ALA A 54 11.34 0.29 8.77
CA ALA A 54 10.78 -1.05 8.95
C ALA A 54 11.29 -2.04 7.91
N ASN A 55 11.35 -3.31 8.31
CA ASN A 55 11.65 -4.44 7.43
C ASN A 55 10.40 -5.16 6.88
N HIS A 56 9.20 -4.68 7.24
CA HIS A 56 7.94 -5.22 6.78
C HIS A 56 6.95 -4.11 6.43
N TRP A 57 6.38 -4.21 5.23
CA TRP A 57 5.40 -3.30 4.64
C TRP A 57 4.24 -4.13 4.09
N GLY A 58 3.04 -3.57 4.12
CA GLY A 58 1.78 -4.27 3.88
C GLY A 58 0.88 -4.16 5.11
N ARG A 59 0.40 -5.29 5.63
CA ARG A 59 -0.47 -5.31 6.81
C ARG A 59 0.36 -5.10 8.09
N ALA A 60 0.01 -4.07 8.86
CA ALA A 60 0.60 -3.77 10.16
C ALA A 60 -0.52 -3.69 11.19
N ALA A 61 -0.70 -4.76 11.98
CA ALA A 61 -1.88 -4.94 12.83
C ALA A 61 -3.19 -4.76 12.03
N ASN A 62 -3.97 -3.72 12.33
CA ASN A 62 -5.22 -3.36 11.65
C ASN A 62 -5.04 -2.26 10.59
N CYS A 63 -3.79 -1.94 10.24
CA CYS A 63 -3.45 -0.96 9.22
C CYS A 63 -2.90 -1.64 7.96
N ARG A 64 -2.98 -0.93 6.83
CA ARG A 64 -2.43 -1.33 5.54
C ARG A 64 -1.48 -0.26 5.03
N TRP A 65 -0.21 -0.43 5.34
CA TRP A 65 0.85 0.52 5.02
C TRP A 65 1.82 -0.06 4.01
N ARG A 66 1.66 0.35 2.76
CA ARG A 66 2.55 -0.02 1.67
C ARG A 66 3.74 0.94 1.60
N ILE A 67 4.77 0.53 0.87
CA ILE A 67 5.86 1.42 0.47
C ILE A 67 5.96 1.43 -1.06
N ALA A 68 5.88 2.61 -1.65
CA ALA A 68 6.24 2.85 -3.04
C ALA A 68 7.77 2.83 -3.10
N SER A 69 8.32 1.72 -3.62
CA SER A 69 9.77 1.52 -3.63
C SER A 69 10.43 2.31 -4.74
N ILE A 70 11.64 2.81 -4.50
CA ILE A 70 12.47 3.43 -5.54
C ILE A 70 13.10 2.29 -6.36
N PRO A 71 12.90 2.23 -7.70
CA PRO A 71 13.41 1.14 -8.53
C PRO A 71 14.93 0.95 -8.46
N THR A 72 15.68 2.05 -8.30
CA THR A 72 17.14 2.08 -8.25
C THR A 72 17.72 1.84 -6.85
N ALA A 73 16.88 1.80 -5.81
CA ALA A 73 17.36 1.57 -4.46
C ALA A 73 17.80 0.12 -4.26
N LYS A 74 18.82 -0.09 -3.42
CA LYS A 74 19.27 -1.42 -3.02
C LYS A 74 18.09 -2.23 -2.48
N LYS A 75 18.11 -3.54 -2.73
CA LYS A 75 17.11 -4.50 -2.22
C LYS A 75 17.33 -4.76 -0.72
N ASP A 76 17.38 -3.70 0.06
CA ASP A 76 17.55 -3.78 1.50
C ASP A 76 16.26 -4.27 2.15
N ARG A 77 16.43 -5.19 3.10
CA ARG A 77 15.30 -5.73 3.86
C ARG A 77 14.66 -4.64 4.72
N VAL A 78 15.46 -3.73 5.28
CA VAL A 78 15.01 -2.57 6.04
C VAL A 78 14.89 -1.38 5.10
N LYS A 79 13.73 -0.73 5.09
CA LYS A 79 13.48 0.47 4.29
C LYS A 79 13.02 1.62 5.17
N ILE A 80 13.32 2.83 4.72
CA ILE A 80 12.81 4.08 5.28
C ILE A 80 11.69 4.55 4.36
N GLY A 81 10.52 4.81 4.94
CA GLY A 81 9.40 5.40 4.21
C GLY A 81 8.91 6.66 4.90
N PHE A 82 8.56 7.69 4.13
CA PHE A 82 7.89 8.89 4.61
C PHE A 82 6.45 8.95 4.12
N ALA A 83 5.54 9.40 4.98
CA ALA A 83 4.17 9.70 4.62
C ALA A 83 3.72 10.98 5.32
N ARG A 84 3.04 11.87 4.57
CA ARG A 84 2.40 13.04 5.15
C ARG A 84 1.16 12.62 5.92
N TRP A 85 0.77 13.40 6.93
CA TRP A 85 -0.48 13.17 7.65
C TRP A 85 -1.71 13.19 6.73
N THR A 86 -1.66 13.98 5.66
CA THR A 86 -2.73 14.07 4.65
C THR A 86 -2.85 12.85 3.74
N ASP A 87 -1.83 11.97 3.73
CA ASP A 87 -1.78 10.78 2.87
C ASP A 87 -2.31 9.52 3.59
N PHE A 88 -2.85 9.68 4.80
CA PHE A 88 -3.55 8.63 5.55
C PHE A 88 -5.05 8.65 5.30
N TYR A 89 -5.62 7.46 5.15
CA TYR A 89 -7.04 7.25 4.92
C TYR A 89 -7.60 6.27 5.94
N SER A 90 -8.89 6.39 6.28
CA SER A 90 -9.54 5.44 7.18
C SER A 90 -9.64 4.08 6.50
N ASP A 91 -9.33 3.03 7.24
CA ASP A 91 -9.40 1.66 6.76
C ASP A 91 -10.50 0.88 7.47
N SER A 92 -10.99 -0.17 6.81
CA SER A 92 -11.99 -1.09 7.32
C SER A 92 -11.75 -2.48 6.74
N GLU A 93 -12.07 -3.51 7.53
CA GLU A 93 -12.02 -4.91 7.08
C GLU A 93 -13.25 -5.28 6.23
N THR A 94 -14.37 -4.57 6.41
CA THR A 94 -15.68 -4.92 5.84
C THR A 94 -16.14 -3.99 4.72
N GLU A 95 -15.62 -2.76 4.67
CA GLU A 95 -16.03 -1.79 3.64
C GLU A 95 -15.29 -1.99 2.32
N LYS A 96 -15.97 -1.64 1.22
CA LYS A 96 -15.41 -1.70 -0.14
C LYS A 96 -14.54 -0.47 -0.44
N LEU A 97 -13.34 -0.45 0.12
CA LEU A 97 -12.44 0.71 0.08
C LEU A 97 -11.35 0.65 -1.01
N TYR A 98 -11.17 -0.51 -1.64
CA TYR A 98 -10.00 -0.77 -2.48
C TYR A 98 -10.34 -0.96 -3.94
N VAL A 99 -9.54 -0.37 -4.81
CA VAL A 99 -9.55 -0.61 -6.26
C VAL A 99 -8.24 -1.25 -6.68
N ILE A 100 -8.29 -2.10 -7.70
CA ILE A 100 -7.10 -2.73 -8.29
C ILE A 100 -6.64 -1.91 -9.48
N THR A 101 -5.34 -1.72 -9.62
CA THR A 101 -4.71 -1.03 -10.74
C THR A 101 -3.65 -1.93 -11.35
N ILE A 102 -3.47 -1.84 -12.67
CA ILE A 102 -2.42 -2.53 -13.39
C ILE A 102 -1.55 -1.48 -14.08
N ASN A 103 -0.23 -1.61 -13.94
CA ASN A 103 0.76 -0.82 -14.68
C ASN A 103 1.75 -1.77 -15.34
N GLY A 104 1.67 -1.93 -16.66
CA GLY A 104 2.36 -3.02 -17.37
C GLY A 104 1.91 -4.38 -16.82
N ASN A 105 2.85 -5.17 -16.30
CA ASN A 105 2.55 -6.44 -15.64
C ASN A 105 2.33 -6.32 -14.12
N ASP A 106 2.61 -5.16 -13.51
CA ASP A 106 2.50 -4.97 -12.07
C ASP A 106 1.06 -4.73 -11.63
N ILE A 107 0.61 -5.52 -10.67
CA ILE A 107 -0.71 -5.39 -10.05
C ILE A 107 -0.57 -4.71 -8.69
N GLU A 108 -1.33 -3.65 -8.51
CA GLU A 108 -1.39 -2.89 -7.27
C GLU A 108 -2.84 -2.71 -6.80
N PHE A 109 -2.99 -2.33 -5.53
CA PHE A 109 -4.28 -1.85 -5.02
C PHE A 109 -4.13 -0.47 -4.38
N GLN A 110 -5.13 0.36 -4.60
CA GLN A 110 -5.22 1.73 -4.11
C GLN A 110 -6.49 1.91 -3.28
N HIS A 111 -6.43 2.79 -2.28
CA HIS A 111 -7.62 3.21 -1.55
C HIS A 111 -8.45 4.17 -2.40
N LYS A 112 -9.77 4.03 -2.40
CA LYS A 112 -10.69 4.82 -3.25
C LYS A 112 -10.54 6.33 -3.09
N ASP A 113 -10.16 6.78 -1.90
CA ASP A 113 -10.00 8.21 -1.60
C ASP A 113 -8.61 8.72 -1.98
N ALA A 114 -7.62 7.83 -2.08
CA ALA A 114 -6.29 8.15 -2.61
C ALA A 114 -6.27 8.11 -4.15
N PHE A 115 -7.15 7.30 -4.73
CA PHE A 115 -7.28 7.11 -6.17
C PHE A 115 -8.77 7.07 -6.56
N PRO A 116 -9.42 8.24 -6.68
CA PRO A 116 -10.79 8.32 -7.16
C PRO A 116 -10.90 7.72 -8.55
N SER A 117 -11.74 6.72 -8.70
CA SER A 117 -12.03 6.08 -9.98
C SER A 117 -13.48 5.65 -10.03
N GLU A 118 -14.15 6.01 -11.12
CA GLU A 118 -15.56 5.72 -11.34
C GLU A 118 -15.76 4.38 -12.03
N ASN A 119 -14.87 4.03 -12.96
CA ASN A 119 -14.96 2.81 -13.77
C ASN A 119 -14.29 1.58 -13.13
N LYS A 120 -13.87 1.64 -11.87
CA LYS A 120 -13.17 0.53 -11.19
C LYS A 120 -14.01 -0.07 -10.07
N ILE A 121 -14.03 -1.41 -10.03
CA ILE A 121 -14.77 -2.15 -9.02
C ILE A 121 -14.10 -1.99 -7.65
N LYS A 122 -14.86 -1.42 -6.70
CA LYS A 122 -14.46 -1.27 -5.29
C LYS A 122 -14.67 -2.57 -4.52
N ARG A 123 -13.71 -2.95 -3.68
CA ARG A 123 -13.68 -4.23 -2.96
C ARG A 123 -13.28 -4.07 -1.50
N THR A 124 -13.71 -5.03 -0.68
CA THR A 124 -13.13 -5.22 0.65
C THR A 124 -11.67 -5.61 0.51
N ALA A 125 -10.90 -5.52 1.59
CA ALA A 125 -9.51 -5.94 1.54
C ALA A 125 -9.35 -7.45 1.31
N ALA A 126 -10.24 -8.26 1.88
CA ALA A 126 -10.25 -9.70 1.66
C ALA A 126 -10.50 -10.04 0.18
N ASP A 127 -11.49 -9.38 -0.43
CA ASP A 127 -11.82 -9.63 -1.84
C ASP A 127 -10.77 -9.05 -2.79
N THR A 128 -10.13 -7.93 -2.42
CA THR A 128 -8.95 -7.40 -3.13
C THR A 128 -7.82 -8.43 -3.15
N ALA A 129 -7.47 -9.01 -2.01
CA ALA A 129 -6.42 -10.02 -1.92
C ALA A 129 -6.75 -11.28 -2.73
N LYS A 130 -8.01 -11.76 -2.68
CA LYS A 130 -8.48 -12.89 -3.50
C LYS A 130 -8.40 -12.58 -4.99
N THR A 131 -8.84 -11.39 -5.39
CA THR A 131 -8.86 -10.97 -6.81
C THR A 131 -7.43 -10.82 -7.35
N ILE A 132 -6.51 -10.20 -6.60
CA ILE A 132 -5.10 -10.11 -6.98
C ILE A 132 -4.49 -11.50 -7.19
N ARG A 133 -4.78 -12.47 -6.30
CA ARG A 133 -4.32 -13.86 -6.49
C ARG A 133 -4.87 -14.49 -7.76
N LYS A 134 -6.14 -14.23 -8.11
CA LYS A 134 -6.75 -14.69 -9.36
C LYS A 134 -6.06 -14.07 -10.57
N ILE A 135 -5.85 -12.75 -10.57
CA ILE A 135 -5.17 -12.04 -11.67
C ILE A 135 -3.74 -12.57 -11.85
N LYS A 136 -2.97 -12.77 -10.78
CA LYS A 136 -1.61 -13.35 -10.88
C LYS A 136 -1.60 -14.73 -11.52
N LYS A 137 -2.56 -15.61 -11.17
CA LYS A 137 -2.70 -16.92 -11.81
C LYS A 137 -2.99 -16.82 -13.31
N LEU A 138 -3.79 -15.83 -13.72
CA LEU A 138 -4.07 -15.56 -15.14
C LEU A 138 -2.83 -15.05 -15.88
N GLN A 139 -2.05 -14.14 -15.27
CA GLN A 139 -0.80 -13.64 -15.85
C GLN A 139 0.29 -14.71 -15.97
N GLU A 140 0.38 -15.63 -15.00
CA GLU A 140 1.37 -16.71 -15.01
C GLU A 140 1.06 -17.83 -16.03
N GLY A 141 -0.03 -17.73 -16.80
CA GLY A 141 -0.40 -18.75 -17.79
C GLY A 141 -0.75 -20.12 -17.17
N LYS A 142 -0.97 -20.18 -15.85
CA LYS A 142 -1.29 -21.43 -15.13
C LYS A 142 -2.69 -21.97 -15.42
N ASN A 143 -3.39 -21.40 -16.38
CA ASN A 143 -4.68 -21.86 -16.87
C ASN A 143 -4.51 -22.25 -18.35
N PRO A 144 -4.19 -23.52 -18.68
CA PRO A 144 -3.81 -23.96 -20.02
C PRO A 144 -4.97 -23.92 -21.04
N THR A 145 -6.15 -23.48 -20.61
CA THR A 145 -7.40 -23.55 -21.38
C THR A 145 -7.77 -22.23 -22.05
N ILE A 146 -7.05 -21.13 -21.79
CA ILE A 146 -7.38 -19.82 -22.35
C ILE A 146 -6.16 -19.18 -23.03
N SER A 147 -6.39 -18.48 -24.14
CA SER A 147 -5.37 -17.67 -24.83
C SER A 147 -4.96 -16.46 -24.00
N GLU A 148 -3.83 -15.84 -24.35
CA GLU A 148 -3.38 -14.60 -23.70
C GLU A 148 -4.41 -13.47 -23.81
N GLU A 149 -5.04 -13.32 -24.98
CA GLU A 149 -6.10 -12.33 -25.21
C GLU A 149 -7.34 -12.57 -24.31
N GLN A 150 -7.72 -13.84 -24.15
CA GLN A 150 -8.80 -14.24 -23.25
C GLN A 150 -8.44 -13.95 -21.79
N ALA A 151 -7.19 -14.25 -21.38
CA ALA A 151 -6.71 -13.92 -20.04
C ALA A 151 -6.76 -12.40 -19.78
N GLN A 152 -6.32 -11.58 -20.73
CA GLN A 152 -6.38 -10.11 -20.62
C GLN A 152 -7.81 -9.59 -20.54
N THR A 153 -8.73 -10.19 -21.31
CA THR A 153 -10.15 -9.86 -21.26
C THR A 153 -10.76 -10.17 -19.88
N GLU A 154 -10.46 -11.34 -19.32
CA GLU A 154 -10.91 -11.72 -17.97
C GLU A 154 -10.31 -10.83 -16.87
N ILE A 155 -9.03 -10.46 -17.00
CA ILE A 155 -8.39 -9.50 -16.09
C ILE A 155 -9.10 -8.15 -16.14
N ARG A 156 -9.46 -7.65 -17.34
CA ARG A 156 -10.20 -6.40 -17.49
C ARG A 156 -11.56 -6.45 -16.79
N LYS A 157 -12.34 -7.51 -16.97
CA LYS A 157 -13.63 -7.72 -16.28
C LYS A 157 -13.48 -7.78 -14.75
N LEU A 158 -12.34 -8.26 -14.25
CA LEU A 158 -12.04 -8.26 -12.81
C LEU A 158 -11.67 -6.88 -12.27
N ILE A 159 -11.41 -5.87 -13.09
CA ILE A 159 -10.96 -4.56 -12.60
C ILE A 159 -12.01 -3.49 -12.86
N TYR A 160 -12.60 -3.51 -14.04
CA TYR A 160 -13.46 -2.47 -14.54
C TYR A 160 -14.94 -2.87 -14.49
N THR A 161 -15.81 -1.87 -14.29
CA THR A 161 -17.27 -1.98 -14.42
C THR A 161 -17.70 -1.84 -15.87
#